data_AF-A0A117KFM9-F1
#
_entry.id   AF-A0A117KFM9-F1
#
_cell.length_a   1.000
_cell.length_b   1.000
_cell.length_c   1.000
_cell.angle_alpha   90.00
_cell.angle_beta   90.00
_cell.angle_gamma   90.00
#
_symmetry.space_group_name_H-M   'P 1'
#
loop_
_entity.id
_entity.type
_entity.pdbx_description
1 polymer ?
#
loop_
_entity_poly.entity_id
_entity_poly.type
_entity_poly.pdbx_seq_one_letter_code
_entity_poly.pdbx_strand_id
1 'polypeptide(L)'
;MKSQNKKIVIIIIHFFCLLNSYAQNDINQFFFNLPLQSSRDTIYSSIKKYGFIEKHSNRIVSQNDQIIKTFYGYLALKWSEKALEAVDSIKIQLSIGSTSSEIDKYYQNLLIVTSYYNFSDPRAAKLFYRDKKIEIDRITAEKQLHQKNFSDDTKTGVSDKFVDAQNEKVSILFKREKPGYIVIAFEYERNEGEKKLKHEFIPKKELVFREIDIKNVFRSNNVEQIPLTKKCAIKNDRSIQCFKESIANHIWDEVDFDSFNLTPERKRIAINFIINKNNEIINIKVTHPNKKLCEEVMNSINEIKIIEPAINKGIKVDYLAEFQMIISNIN
;
A
#
# COMPACT_ATOMS: atom_id res chain seq x y z
N MET A 1 -62.84 -17.46 13.60
CA MET A 1 -61.97 -16.42 12.97
C MET A 1 -60.97 -15.72 13.93
N LYS A 2 -60.73 -16.15 15.18
CA LYS A 2 -59.78 -15.46 16.10
C LYS A 2 -58.34 -16.00 16.15
N SER A 3 -58.07 -17.18 15.57
CA SER A 3 -56.76 -17.86 15.66
C SER A 3 -55.80 -17.55 14.49
N GLN A 4 -56.33 -17.38 13.27
CA GLN A 4 -55.51 -17.08 12.09
C GLN A 4 -54.83 -15.70 12.16
N ASN A 5 -55.47 -14.71 12.77
CA ASN A 5 -54.91 -13.36 12.87
C ASN A 5 -53.67 -13.29 13.78
N LYS A 6 -53.53 -14.16 14.79
CA LYS A 6 -52.34 -14.18 15.66
C LYS A 6 -51.09 -14.67 14.94
N LYS A 7 -51.21 -15.67 14.06
CA LYS A 7 -50.07 -16.18 13.28
C LYS A 7 -49.58 -15.16 12.25
N ILE A 8 -50.51 -14.44 11.61
CA ILE A 8 -50.19 -13.38 10.66
C ILE A 8 -49.43 -12.23 11.36
N VAL A 9 -49.86 -11.82 12.56
CA VAL A 9 -49.17 -10.77 13.32
C VAL A 9 -47.74 -11.18 13.71
N ILE A 10 -47.52 -12.44 14.13
CA ILE A 10 -46.17 -12.92 14.47
C ILE A 10 -45.27 -12.96 13.23
N ILE A 11 -45.78 -13.40 12.08
CA ILE A 11 -45.02 -13.42 10.82
C ILE A 11 -44.70 -12.00 10.36
N ILE A 12 -45.64 -11.05 10.47
CA ILE A 12 -45.41 -9.65 10.13
C ILE A 12 -44.36 -9.03 11.07
N ILE A 13 -44.41 -9.31 12.38
CA ILE A 13 -43.40 -8.84 13.33
C ILE A 13 -42.03 -9.45 13.01
N HIS A 14 -41.94 -10.76 12.72
CA HIS A 14 -40.68 -11.38 12.29
C HIS A 14 -40.17 -10.82 10.97
N PHE A 15 -41.05 -10.52 10.01
CA PHE A 15 -40.68 -9.93 8.73
C PHE A 15 -40.20 -8.49 8.89
N PHE A 16 -40.83 -7.69 9.75
CA PHE A 16 -40.34 -6.35 10.11
C PHE A 16 -39.03 -6.40 10.91
N CYS A 17 -38.84 -7.38 11.80
CA CYS A 17 -37.56 -7.61 12.48
C CYS A 17 -36.44 -8.02 11.51
N LEU A 18 -36.76 -8.84 10.49
CA LEU A 18 -35.82 -9.22 9.43
C LEU A 18 -35.51 -8.04 8.51
N LEU A 19 -36.51 -7.24 8.11
CA LEU A 19 -36.29 -6.03 7.29
C LEU A 19 -35.44 -4.98 8.01
N ASN A 20 -35.56 -4.85 9.34
CA ASN A 20 -34.67 -3.98 10.14
C ASN A 20 -33.24 -4.52 10.27
N SER A 21 -33.01 -5.83 10.07
CA SER A 21 -31.65 -6.39 10.05
C SER A 21 -30.88 -6.08 8.74
N TYR A 22 -31.57 -5.59 7.70
CA TYR A 22 -30.95 -5.24 6.41
C TYR A 22 -30.52 -3.77 6.29
N ALA A 23 -30.84 -2.94 7.29
CA ALA A 23 -30.43 -1.53 7.35
C ALA A 23 -28.91 -1.34 7.56
N GLN A 24 -28.20 -2.30 8.17
CA GLN A 24 -26.79 -2.12 8.51
C GLN A 24 -25.80 -2.25 7.34
N ASN A 25 -26.27 -2.60 6.14
CA ASN A 25 -25.38 -2.95 5.01
C ASN A 25 -24.58 -1.75 4.47
N ASP A 26 -25.15 -0.54 4.48
CA ASP A 26 -24.53 0.60 3.80
C ASP A 26 -23.37 1.22 4.60
N ILE A 27 -23.46 1.20 5.94
CA ILE A 27 -22.37 1.65 6.82
C ILE A 27 -21.23 0.63 6.82
N ASN A 28 -21.57 -0.66 6.76
CA ASN A 28 -20.58 -1.72 6.65
C ASN A 28 -19.82 -1.62 5.33
N GLN A 29 -20.53 -1.37 4.23
CA GLN A 29 -19.92 -1.04 2.94
C GLN A 29 -18.99 0.16 3.06
N PHE A 30 -19.38 1.23 3.75
CA PHE A 30 -18.55 2.42 3.82
C PHE A 30 -17.14 2.11 4.35
N PHE A 31 -17.03 1.49 5.53
CA PHE A 31 -15.74 1.22 6.18
C PHE A 31 -14.96 0.11 5.49
N PHE A 32 -15.62 -0.99 5.12
CA PHE A 32 -14.95 -2.16 4.55
C PHE A 32 -14.70 -2.04 3.04
N ASN A 33 -15.38 -1.14 2.34
CA ASN A 33 -15.03 -0.77 0.96
C ASN A 33 -14.08 0.42 0.89
N LEU A 34 -13.62 0.97 2.03
CA LEU A 34 -12.47 1.86 1.96
C LEU A 34 -11.33 1.03 1.38
N PRO A 35 -10.63 1.54 0.36
CA PRO A 35 -9.46 0.85 -0.15
C PRO A 35 -8.33 1.05 0.87
N LEU A 36 -8.40 0.35 2.01
CA LEU A 36 -7.47 0.47 3.14
C LEU A 36 -6.02 0.15 2.70
N GLN A 37 -5.86 -0.54 1.57
CA GLN A 37 -4.57 -0.82 0.92
C GLN A 37 -4.08 0.28 -0.05
N SER A 38 -4.86 1.33 -0.27
CA SER A 38 -4.54 2.46 -1.15
C SER A 38 -3.96 3.65 -0.38
N SER A 39 -3.44 4.64 -1.11
CA SER A 39 -2.88 5.85 -0.50
C SER A 39 -3.94 6.66 0.25
N ARG A 40 -3.51 7.45 1.24
CA ARG A 40 -4.35 8.44 1.92
C ARG A 40 -5.26 9.23 0.98
N ASP A 41 -4.73 9.76 -0.11
CA ASP A 41 -5.50 10.62 -1.04
C ASP A 41 -6.55 9.81 -1.83
N THR A 42 -6.26 8.53 -2.09
CA THR A 42 -7.22 7.59 -2.67
C THR A 42 -8.34 7.27 -1.69
N ILE A 43 -8.00 7.08 -0.40
CA ILE A 43 -8.99 6.88 0.67
C ILE A 43 -9.87 8.14 0.80
N TYR A 44 -9.28 9.34 0.77
CA TYR A 44 -10.02 10.61 0.76
C TYR A 44 -11.00 10.71 -0.40
N SER A 45 -10.54 10.43 -1.61
CA SER A 45 -11.37 10.45 -2.81
C SER A 45 -12.51 9.41 -2.71
N SER A 46 -12.20 8.26 -2.12
CA SER A 46 -13.17 7.19 -1.87
C SER A 46 -14.19 7.52 -0.80
N ILE A 47 -13.89 8.39 0.18
CA ILE A 47 -14.88 8.84 1.16
C ILE A 47 -15.70 10.04 0.67
N LYS A 48 -15.14 10.88 -0.20
CA LYS A 48 -15.86 12.03 -0.81
C LYS A 48 -17.14 11.62 -1.53
N LYS A 49 -17.16 10.46 -2.22
CA LYS A 49 -18.37 9.92 -2.86
C LYS A 49 -19.52 9.63 -1.90
N TYR A 50 -19.26 9.52 -0.59
CA TYR A 50 -20.28 9.31 0.44
C TYR A 50 -20.70 10.62 1.14
N GLY A 51 -20.40 11.78 0.55
CA GLY A 51 -20.77 13.07 1.13
C GLY A 51 -19.89 13.48 2.32
N PHE A 52 -18.65 13.00 2.35
CA PHE A 52 -17.66 13.42 3.35
C PHE A 52 -17.31 14.89 3.18
N ILE A 53 -17.60 15.67 4.22
CA ILE A 53 -17.23 17.08 4.32
C ILE A 53 -15.88 17.15 5.03
N GLU A 54 -14.85 17.47 4.25
CA GLU A 54 -13.49 17.66 4.72
C GLU A 54 -13.42 18.92 5.59
N LYS A 55 -12.87 18.77 6.79
CA LYS A 55 -12.53 19.88 7.69
C LYS A 55 -11.02 19.90 7.85
N HIS A 56 -10.36 20.73 7.03
CA HIS A 56 -8.94 20.97 7.17
C HIS A 56 -8.67 21.48 8.59
N SER A 57 -7.96 20.66 9.36
CA SER A 57 -7.43 21.03 10.65
C SER A 57 -5.96 20.72 10.54
N ASN A 58 -5.10 21.73 10.54
CA ASN A 58 -3.65 21.52 10.58
C ASN A 58 -3.20 21.19 12.00
N ARG A 59 -3.96 20.36 12.71
CA ARG A 59 -3.65 19.97 14.08
C ARG A 59 -2.52 18.97 14.04
N ILE A 60 -1.39 19.43 14.54
CA ILE A 60 -0.24 18.61 14.87
C ILE A 60 -0.48 18.07 16.26
N VAL A 61 -0.60 16.74 16.39
CA VAL A 61 -0.71 16.04 17.67
C VAL A 61 0.58 15.28 17.87
N SER A 62 1.16 15.29 19.07
CA SER A 62 2.31 14.45 19.40
C SER A 62 1.88 13.33 20.35
N GLN A 63 2.34 12.11 20.07
CA GLN A 63 2.19 10.97 20.97
C GLN A 63 3.50 10.17 20.94
N ASN A 64 4.12 9.96 22.10
CA ASN A 64 5.40 9.24 22.22
C ASN A 64 6.48 9.78 21.27
N ASP A 65 6.65 11.12 21.22
CA ASP A 65 7.57 11.84 20.32
C ASP A 65 7.31 11.69 18.81
N GLN A 66 6.22 11.04 18.42
CA GLN A 66 5.78 10.96 17.03
C GLN A 66 4.93 12.18 16.70
N ILE A 67 5.31 12.91 15.65
CA ILE A 67 4.52 14.02 15.13
C ILE A 67 3.42 13.44 14.23
N ILE A 68 2.18 13.72 14.58
CA ILE A 68 1.00 13.24 13.87
C ILE A 68 0.27 14.41 13.22
N LYS A 69 0.22 14.44 11.88
CA LYS A 69 -0.65 15.36 11.15
C LYS A 69 -2.03 14.75 11.06
N THR A 70 -3.01 15.37 11.70
CA THR A 70 -4.38 14.86 11.79
C THR A 70 -5.32 15.66 10.92
N PHE A 71 -6.04 14.97 10.06
CA PHE A 71 -7.07 15.54 9.22
C PHE A 71 -8.42 14.97 9.62
N TYR A 72 -9.47 15.78 9.55
CA TYR A 72 -10.79 15.41 10.06
C TYR A 72 -11.86 15.74 9.04
N GLY A 73 -12.97 15.01 9.13
CA GLY A 73 -14.22 15.41 8.52
C GLY A 73 -15.36 14.57 9.03
N TYR A 74 -16.54 14.83 8.49
CA TYR A 74 -17.77 14.15 8.87
C TYR A 74 -18.58 13.81 7.62
N LEU A 75 -19.31 12.71 7.66
CA LEU A 75 -20.27 12.39 6.60
C LEU A 75 -21.53 13.25 6.81
N ALA A 76 -21.95 13.96 5.77
CA ALA A 76 -23.20 14.71 5.81
C ALA A 76 -24.38 13.75 5.84
N LEU A 77 -25.31 13.95 6.79
CA LEU A 77 -26.51 13.14 7.05
C LEU A 77 -27.53 13.05 5.89
N LYS A 78 -27.20 13.49 4.68
CA LYS A 78 -28.11 13.46 3.52
C LYS A 78 -28.29 12.06 2.90
N TRP A 79 -27.76 11.00 3.51
CA TRP A 79 -27.84 9.63 2.99
C TRP A 79 -28.94 8.81 3.67
N SER A 80 -30.02 8.61 2.89
CA SER A 80 -31.08 7.59 2.94
C SER A 80 -31.64 7.17 4.30
N GLU A 81 -32.93 7.47 4.47
CA GLU A 81 -33.86 7.22 5.58
C GLU A 81 -33.98 5.79 6.13
N LYS A 82 -33.18 4.80 5.74
CA LYS A 82 -33.37 3.41 6.23
C LYS A 82 -32.15 2.65 6.70
N ALA A 83 -30.93 3.07 6.36
CA ALA A 83 -29.72 2.30 6.71
C ALA A 83 -28.94 2.85 7.93
N LEU A 84 -29.26 4.07 8.35
CA LEU A 84 -28.47 4.86 9.30
C LEU A 84 -29.24 5.29 10.55
N GLU A 85 -30.49 4.85 10.76
CA GLU A 85 -31.37 5.35 11.83
C GLU A 85 -30.77 5.28 13.25
N ALA A 86 -29.78 4.41 13.45
CA ALA A 86 -29.10 4.21 14.73
C ALA A 86 -27.86 5.11 14.94
N VAL A 87 -27.18 5.57 13.88
CA VAL A 87 -25.90 6.30 13.98
C VAL A 87 -26.14 7.79 13.76
N ASP A 88 -25.91 8.60 14.79
CA ASP A 88 -26.17 10.05 14.69
C ASP A 88 -25.15 10.75 13.78
N SER A 89 -23.90 10.31 13.82
CA SER A 89 -22.84 10.87 12.98
C SER A 89 -21.62 9.97 12.91
N ILE A 90 -20.88 10.10 11.81
CA ILE A 90 -19.60 9.43 11.60
C ILE A 90 -18.53 10.50 11.40
N LYS A 91 -17.48 10.43 12.22
CA LYS A 91 -16.28 11.25 12.08
C LYS A 91 -15.13 10.36 11.64
N ILE A 92 -14.43 10.75 10.59
CA ILE A 92 -13.25 10.03 10.11
C ILE A 92 -12.05 10.93 10.33
N GLN A 93 -11.03 10.34 10.93
CA GLN A 93 -9.74 10.97 11.16
C GLN A 93 -8.70 10.18 10.38
N LEU A 94 -7.98 10.87 9.50
CA LEU A 94 -6.81 10.32 8.83
C LEU A 94 -5.59 10.98 9.43
N SER A 95 -4.69 10.16 9.95
CA SER A 95 -3.49 10.63 10.62
C SER A 95 -2.26 10.09 9.94
N ILE A 96 -1.26 10.94 9.71
CA ILE A 96 0.08 10.50 9.33
C ILE A 96 0.98 10.65 10.53
N GLY A 97 1.53 9.54 11.02
CA GLY A 97 2.61 9.54 12.01
C GLY A 97 3.97 9.45 11.33
N SER A 98 4.97 10.14 11.88
CA SER A 98 6.40 9.90 11.58
C SER A 98 7.12 9.50 12.87
N THR A 99 7.88 8.42 12.84
CA THR A 99 8.74 8.04 13.97
C THR A 99 9.95 8.98 14.07
N SER A 100 10.30 9.39 15.29
CA SER A 100 11.36 10.38 15.56
C SER A 100 12.78 9.80 15.54
N SER A 101 12.91 8.48 15.34
CA SER A 101 14.20 7.81 15.18
C SER A 101 14.97 8.43 14.01
N GLU A 102 16.16 8.97 14.27
CA GLU A 102 16.99 9.62 13.25
C GLU A 102 17.43 8.66 12.13
N ILE A 103 17.37 7.35 12.39
CA ILE A 103 17.69 6.28 11.44
C ILE A 103 16.47 5.97 10.54
N ASP A 104 15.25 6.28 10.99
CA ASP A 104 13.98 5.95 10.32
C ASP A 104 13.27 7.15 9.66
N LYS A 105 13.89 8.35 9.69
CA LYS A 105 13.34 9.60 9.11
C LYS A 105 12.92 9.49 7.63
N TYR A 106 13.41 8.49 6.91
CA TYR A 106 13.10 8.24 5.51
C TYR A 106 11.90 7.29 5.28
N TYR A 107 11.46 6.51 6.27
CA TYR A 107 10.75 5.25 5.99
C TYR A 107 9.37 5.04 6.62
N GLN A 108 8.80 5.98 7.37
CA GLN A 108 7.56 5.66 8.08
C GLN A 108 6.57 6.82 8.03
N ASN A 109 5.83 6.92 6.93
CA ASN A 109 4.51 7.54 6.97
C ASN A 109 3.53 6.45 7.43
N LEU A 110 3.20 6.46 8.70
CA LEU A 110 2.17 5.59 9.23
C LEU A 110 0.82 6.20 8.89
N LEU A 111 0.02 5.53 8.06
CA LEU A 111 -1.38 5.93 7.88
C LEU A 111 -2.22 5.26 8.96
N ILE A 112 -2.82 6.10 9.80
CA ILE A 112 -3.82 5.68 10.77
C ILE A 112 -5.18 6.18 10.28
N VAL A 113 -6.08 5.23 10.02
CA VAL A 113 -7.47 5.51 9.70
C VAL A 113 -8.29 5.26 10.97
N THR A 114 -8.85 6.34 11.54
CA THR A 114 -9.74 6.24 12.70
C THR A 114 -11.16 6.63 12.32
N SER A 115 -12.12 5.74 12.52
CA SER A 115 -13.54 6.05 12.32
C SER A 115 -14.28 6.05 13.65
N TYR A 116 -14.93 7.16 13.96
CA TYR A 116 -15.73 7.37 15.16
C TYR A 116 -17.21 7.37 14.79
N TYR A 117 -17.94 6.42 15.33
CA TYR A 117 -19.39 6.30 15.17
C TYR A 117 -20.06 6.79 16.45
N ASN A 118 -20.89 7.83 16.34
CA ASN A 118 -21.60 8.43 17.47
C ASN A 118 -23.04 7.92 17.53
N PHE A 119 -23.47 7.52 18.72
CA PHE A 119 -24.82 7.01 18.98
C PHE A 119 -25.44 7.71 20.19
N SER A 120 -26.71 8.11 20.02
CA SER A 120 -27.58 8.66 21.05
C SER A 120 -28.36 7.55 21.76
N ASP A 121 -28.64 6.44 21.07
CA ASP A 121 -29.21 5.22 21.66
C ASP A 121 -28.13 4.22 22.10
N PRO A 122 -28.00 3.94 23.41
CA PRO A 122 -27.08 2.94 23.92
C PRO A 122 -27.32 1.51 23.42
N ARG A 123 -28.56 1.14 23.10
CA ARG A 123 -28.89 -0.21 22.61
C ARG A 123 -28.39 -0.40 21.19
N ALA A 124 -28.66 0.57 20.32
CA ALA A 124 -28.12 0.61 18.97
C ALA A 124 -26.59 0.53 18.93
N ALA A 125 -25.90 1.30 19.79
CA ALA A 125 -24.44 1.26 19.89
C ALA A 125 -23.91 -0.14 20.26
N LYS A 126 -24.54 -0.81 21.24
CA LYS A 126 -24.13 -2.16 21.67
C LYS A 126 -24.30 -3.20 20.57
N LEU A 127 -25.42 -3.15 19.83
CA LEU A 127 -25.65 -4.05 18.70
C LEU A 127 -24.61 -3.84 17.61
N PHE A 128 -24.37 -2.58 17.22
CA PHE A 128 -23.37 -2.23 16.22
C PHE A 128 -21.96 -2.70 16.61
N TYR A 129 -21.54 -2.48 17.87
CA TYR A 129 -20.26 -2.96 18.38
C TYR A 129 -20.14 -4.48 18.28
N ARG A 130 -21.16 -5.23 18.71
CA ARG A 130 -21.17 -6.70 18.66
C ARG A 130 -21.03 -7.21 17.23
N ASP A 131 -21.83 -6.67 16.31
CA ASP A 131 -21.85 -7.12 14.92
C ASP A 131 -20.50 -6.82 14.24
N LYS A 132 -19.90 -5.66 14.54
CA LYS A 132 -18.55 -5.30 14.06
C LYS A 132 -17.43 -6.13 14.63
N LYS A 133 -17.53 -6.51 15.91
CA LYS A 133 -16.58 -7.43 16.53
C LYS A 133 -16.57 -8.78 15.81
N ILE A 134 -17.75 -9.34 15.53
CA ILE A 134 -17.88 -10.60 14.77
C ILE A 134 -17.25 -10.49 13.38
N GLU A 135 -17.43 -9.35 12.70
CA GLU A 135 -16.85 -9.09 11.38
C GLU A 135 -15.31 -9.02 11.42
N ILE A 136 -14.75 -8.30 12.40
CA ILE A 136 -13.29 -8.25 12.63
C ILE A 136 -12.75 -9.64 12.99
N ASP A 137 -13.43 -10.37 13.86
CA ASP A 137 -13.05 -11.72 14.27
C ASP A 137 -13.03 -12.67 13.06
N ARG A 138 -13.97 -12.52 12.11
CA ARG A 138 -13.98 -13.30 10.86
C ARG A 138 -12.79 -12.97 9.95
N ILE A 139 -12.52 -11.68 9.74
CA ILE A 139 -11.38 -11.21 8.90
C ILE A 139 -10.05 -11.68 9.49
N THR A 140 -9.92 -11.63 10.82
CA THR A 140 -8.71 -12.04 11.53
C THR A 140 -8.59 -13.56 11.65
N ALA A 141 -9.69 -14.32 11.73
CA ALA A 141 -9.65 -15.78 11.72
C ALA A 141 -9.24 -16.38 10.37
N GLU A 142 -9.58 -15.72 9.25
CA GLU A 142 -9.16 -16.12 7.90
C GLU A 142 -7.64 -15.93 7.66
N LYS A 143 -7.00 -15.04 8.42
CA LYS A 143 -5.55 -14.83 8.43
C LYS A 143 -4.95 -15.50 9.67
N GLN A 144 -4.49 -16.75 9.55
CA GLN A 144 -3.93 -17.50 10.68
C GLN A 144 -2.87 -16.68 11.45
N LEU A 145 -3.19 -16.20 12.66
CA LEU A 145 -2.21 -15.79 13.66
C LEU A 145 -2.73 -15.82 15.10
N HIS A 146 -1.77 -16.11 15.98
CA HIS A 146 -1.91 -16.36 17.41
C HIS A 146 -2.60 -15.23 18.16
N GLN A 147 -3.79 -15.49 18.68
CA GLN A 147 -4.41 -14.68 19.74
C GLN A 147 -3.59 -14.81 21.03
N LYS A 148 -3.03 -13.70 21.51
CA LYS A 148 -2.75 -13.54 22.95
C LYS A 148 -3.88 -12.71 23.53
N ASN A 149 -4.74 -13.37 24.30
CA ASN A 149 -5.71 -12.73 25.17
C ASN A 149 -4.99 -11.72 26.09
N PHE A 150 -5.48 -10.49 26.14
CA PHE A 150 -5.04 -9.51 27.13
C PHE A 150 -6.23 -8.89 27.85
N SER A 151 -5.98 -8.62 29.13
CA SER A 151 -6.91 -8.28 30.18
C SER A 151 -7.56 -6.90 30.00
N ASP A 152 -8.87 -6.88 30.26
CA ASP A 152 -9.65 -5.71 30.61
C ASP A 152 -8.95 -4.93 31.74
N ASP A 153 -8.53 -3.70 31.45
CA ASP A 153 -8.71 -2.60 32.40
C ASP A 153 -8.35 -1.24 31.76
N THR A 154 -9.34 -0.37 31.63
CA THR A 154 -9.29 0.99 32.17
C THR A 154 -10.70 1.61 32.13
N LYS A 155 -11.25 1.78 33.34
CA LYS A 155 -12.43 2.57 33.73
C LYS A 155 -13.10 3.36 32.57
N THR A 156 -14.19 2.79 32.02
CA THR A 156 -15.21 3.35 31.09
C THR A 156 -15.27 2.85 29.64
N GLY A 157 -14.46 1.87 29.22
CA GLY A 157 -14.59 1.29 27.87
C GLY A 157 -14.06 -0.14 27.70
N VAL A 158 -14.50 -0.80 26.62
CA VAL A 158 -14.00 -2.12 26.16
C VAL A 158 -13.15 -1.88 24.91
N SER A 159 -11.94 -2.41 24.86
CA SER A 159 -11.04 -2.30 23.70
C SER A 159 -10.54 -3.68 23.30
N ASP A 160 -10.76 -4.06 22.04
CA ASP A 160 -10.11 -5.23 21.46
C ASP A 160 -8.99 -4.75 20.51
N LYS A 161 -7.79 -5.32 20.64
CA LYS A 161 -6.64 -5.04 19.78
C LYS A 161 -6.22 -6.33 19.07
N PHE A 162 -6.01 -6.23 17.77
CA PHE A 162 -5.59 -7.31 16.90
C PHE A 162 -4.29 -6.90 16.23
N VAL A 163 -3.27 -7.77 16.29
CA VAL A 163 -1.96 -7.55 15.68
C VAL A 163 -1.66 -8.74 14.78
N ASP A 164 -1.48 -8.48 13.49
CA ASP A 164 -1.01 -9.45 12.50
C ASP A 164 0.54 -9.43 12.46
N ALA A 165 1.18 -10.53 12.05
CA ALA A 165 2.62 -10.64 11.80
C ALA A 165 3.13 -9.66 10.73
N GLN A 166 2.24 -9.08 9.93
CA GLN A 166 2.57 -8.10 8.89
C GLN A 166 2.64 -6.64 9.40
N ASN A 167 2.72 -6.41 10.72
CA ASN A 167 2.69 -5.08 11.37
C ASN A 167 1.42 -4.27 11.07
N GLU A 168 0.35 -4.92 10.62
CA GLU A 168 -0.99 -4.32 10.55
C GLU A 168 -1.64 -4.45 11.93
N LYS A 169 -2.19 -3.34 12.43
CA LYS A 169 -2.89 -3.33 13.71
C LYS A 169 -4.30 -2.80 13.52
N VAL A 170 -5.27 -3.59 13.95
CA VAL A 170 -6.68 -3.23 13.98
C VAL A 170 -7.11 -3.15 15.43
N SER A 171 -7.78 -2.09 15.83
CA SER A 171 -8.43 -2.05 17.14
C SER A 171 -9.83 -1.47 17.06
N ILE A 172 -10.70 -1.99 17.92
CA ILE A 172 -12.04 -1.48 18.13
C ILE A 172 -12.15 -1.06 19.59
N LEU A 173 -12.63 0.15 19.83
CA LEU A 173 -12.80 0.73 21.15
C LEU A 173 -14.25 1.19 21.31
N PHE A 174 -14.92 0.68 22.33
CA PHE A 174 -16.21 1.15 22.80
C PHE A 174 -15.99 2.07 24.01
N LYS A 175 -16.30 3.36 23.87
CA LYS A 175 -16.08 4.35 24.93
C LYS A 175 -17.30 5.24 25.13
N ARG A 176 -17.64 5.50 26.41
CA ARG A 176 -18.62 6.54 26.76
C ARG A 176 -17.90 7.89 26.88
N GLU A 177 -18.22 8.84 26.00
CA GLU A 177 -17.54 10.16 26.00
C GLU A 177 -18.22 11.16 26.94
N LYS A 178 -19.57 11.14 27.00
CA LYS A 178 -20.41 12.00 27.86
C LYS A 178 -21.68 11.26 28.31
N PRO A 179 -22.43 11.75 29.33
CA PRO A 179 -23.76 11.22 29.63
C PRO A 179 -24.65 11.32 28.38
N GLY A 180 -25.07 10.17 27.84
CA GLY A 180 -25.94 10.08 26.66
C GLY A 180 -25.24 9.91 25.31
N TYR A 181 -23.91 9.88 25.25
CA TYR A 181 -23.17 9.68 23.99
C TYR A 181 -22.20 8.51 24.09
N ILE A 182 -22.35 7.56 23.16
CA ILE A 182 -21.45 6.41 23.01
C ILE A 182 -20.68 6.57 21.71
N VAL A 183 -19.36 6.41 21.81
CA VAL A 183 -18.44 6.45 20.67
C VAL A 183 -17.85 5.07 20.47
N ILE A 184 -17.95 4.58 19.25
CA ILE A 184 -17.23 3.39 18.81
C ILE A 184 -16.13 3.86 17.86
N ALA A 185 -14.88 3.64 18.24
CA ALA A 185 -13.71 4.00 17.45
C ALA A 185 -13.11 2.73 16.83
N PHE A 186 -12.91 2.77 15.51
CA PHE A 186 -12.15 1.77 14.77
C PHE A 186 -10.84 2.39 14.37
N GLU A 187 -9.73 1.77 14.71
CA GLU A 187 -8.39 2.19 14.33
C GLU A 187 -7.76 1.12 13.44
N TYR A 188 -7.36 1.51 12.24
CA TYR A 188 -6.54 0.71 11.35
C TYR A 188 -5.21 1.43 11.16
N GLU A 189 -4.11 0.73 11.48
CA GLU A 189 -2.75 1.26 11.44
C GLU A 189 -1.92 0.45 10.42
N ARG A 190 -1.31 1.16 9.45
CA ARG A 190 -0.45 0.58 8.41
C ARG A 190 0.73 1.48 8.10
N ASN A 191 1.89 0.88 7.85
CA ASN A 191 3.05 1.56 7.31
C ASN A 191 2.90 1.80 5.79
N GLU A 192 2.81 3.05 5.33
CA GLU A 192 2.74 3.40 3.90
C GLU A 192 4.12 3.46 3.21
N GLY A 193 5.22 3.38 3.97
CA GLY A 193 6.54 3.90 3.57
C GLY A 193 7.27 3.23 2.40
N GLU A 194 7.08 1.94 2.10
CA GLU A 194 8.12 1.25 1.31
C GLU A 194 7.85 1.00 -0.19
N LYS A 195 6.61 0.86 -0.69
CA LYS A 195 6.42 0.27 -2.04
C LYS A 195 5.75 1.12 -3.12
N LYS A 196 4.97 2.16 -2.81
CA LYS A 196 4.13 2.85 -3.83
C LYS A 196 4.58 4.23 -4.28
N LEU A 197 5.33 4.98 -3.47
CA LEU A 197 5.60 6.41 -3.76
C LEU A 197 6.90 6.68 -4.52
N LYS A 198 7.79 5.70 -4.66
CA LYS A 198 9.01 5.86 -5.49
C LYS A 198 8.68 6.05 -6.98
N HIS A 199 7.75 5.25 -7.51
CA HIS A 199 7.52 5.14 -8.95
C HIS A 199 6.60 6.21 -9.55
N GLU A 200 5.76 6.87 -8.75
CA GLU A 200 4.78 7.87 -9.26
C GLU A 200 5.33 9.31 -9.30
N PHE A 201 6.35 9.65 -8.52
CA PHE A 201 6.81 11.05 -8.37
C PHE A 201 8.23 11.32 -8.88
N ILE A 202 8.99 10.29 -9.25
CA ILE A 202 10.23 10.48 -9.98
C ILE A 202 9.84 10.57 -11.47
N PRO A 203 10.03 11.72 -12.15
CA PRO A 203 9.77 11.79 -13.58
C PRO A 203 10.59 10.69 -14.25
N LYS A 204 9.88 9.72 -14.85
CA LYS A 204 10.51 8.61 -15.56
C LYS A 204 11.44 9.23 -16.59
N LYS A 205 12.74 8.96 -16.46
CA LYS A 205 13.72 9.40 -17.44
C LYS A 205 13.27 8.89 -18.80
N GLU A 206 13.20 9.77 -19.80
CA GLU A 206 12.77 9.37 -21.14
C GLU A 206 13.74 8.32 -21.70
N LEU A 207 13.20 7.34 -22.43
CA LEU A 207 14.00 6.36 -23.13
C LEU A 207 14.65 7.03 -24.33
N VAL A 208 15.99 7.10 -24.32
CA VAL A 208 16.76 7.76 -25.37
C VAL A 208 17.11 6.74 -26.45
N PHE A 209 16.61 6.97 -27.67
CA PHE A 209 17.00 6.23 -28.87
C PHE A 209 17.88 7.11 -29.76
N ARG A 210 19.07 6.60 -30.14
CA ARG A 210 20.01 7.28 -31.03
C ARG A 210 20.48 6.33 -32.13
N GLU A 211 20.70 6.86 -33.33
CA GLU A 211 21.41 6.14 -34.37
C GLU A 211 22.89 6.03 -33.98
N ILE A 212 23.46 4.82 -34.04
CA ILE A 212 24.83 4.54 -33.58
C ILE A 212 25.56 3.79 -34.67
N ASP A 213 26.78 4.23 -34.97
CA ASP A 213 27.68 3.48 -35.85
C ASP A 213 28.14 2.21 -35.15
N ILE A 214 27.54 1.08 -35.54
CA ILE A 214 27.78 -0.25 -34.98
C ILE A 214 29.27 -0.63 -35.03
N LYS A 215 30.04 -0.08 -35.99
CA LYS A 215 31.49 -0.33 -36.10
C LYS A 215 32.28 0.19 -34.90
N ASN A 216 31.76 1.18 -34.19
CA ASN A 216 32.41 1.84 -33.06
C ASN A 216 31.83 1.40 -31.70
N VAL A 217 31.02 0.34 -31.67
CA VAL A 217 30.43 -0.20 -30.45
C VAL A 217 31.23 -1.42 -29.98
N PHE A 218 31.74 -1.36 -28.76
CA PHE A 218 32.59 -2.40 -28.20
C PHE A 218 31.79 -3.37 -27.33
N ARG A 219 32.32 -4.59 -27.19
CA ARG A 219 31.78 -5.66 -26.35
C ARG A 219 32.78 -6.01 -25.25
N SER A 220 32.36 -6.80 -24.27
CA SER A 220 33.18 -7.18 -23.11
C SER A 220 34.55 -7.81 -23.45
N ASN A 221 34.68 -8.46 -24.60
CA ASN A 221 35.92 -9.08 -25.06
C ASN A 221 36.88 -8.12 -25.78
N ASN A 222 36.43 -6.91 -26.11
CA ASN A 222 37.16 -5.95 -26.95
C ASN A 222 37.45 -4.63 -26.23
N VAL A 223 37.39 -4.62 -24.90
CA VAL A 223 37.66 -3.44 -24.06
C VAL A 223 38.68 -3.79 -23.00
N GLU A 224 39.50 -2.82 -22.62
CA GLU A 224 40.44 -2.94 -21.48
C GLU A 224 39.69 -2.84 -20.15
N GLN A 225 38.67 -1.98 -20.11
CA GLN A 225 37.81 -1.78 -18.95
C GLN A 225 36.35 -1.74 -19.39
N ILE A 226 35.49 -2.49 -18.69
CA ILE A 226 34.03 -2.42 -18.86
C ILE A 226 33.44 -1.23 -18.10
N PRO A 227 32.19 -0.82 -18.40
CA PRO A 227 31.52 0.22 -17.63
C PRO A 227 31.38 -0.15 -16.15
N LEU A 228 31.52 0.84 -15.28
CA LEU A 228 31.48 0.65 -13.82
C LEU A 228 30.19 1.23 -13.24
N THR A 229 29.42 0.39 -12.55
CA THR A 229 28.26 0.82 -11.77
C THR A 229 28.68 1.26 -10.37
N LYS A 230 27.79 1.99 -9.66
CA LYS A 230 28.03 2.37 -8.26
C LYS A 230 28.27 1.19 -7.33
N LYS A 231 27.51 0.10 -7.48
CA LYS A 231 27.64 -1.11 -6.63
C LYS A 231 29.00 -1.77 -6.81
N CYS A 232 29.49 -1.84 -8.04
CA CYS A 232 30.79 -2.42 -8.36
C CYS A 232 31.96 -1.54 -7.92
N ALA A 233 31.83 -0.21 -8.07
CA ALA A 233 32.83 0.74 -7.57
C ALA A 233 33.04 0.61 -6.05
N ILE A 234 31.95 0.47 -5.26
CA ILE A 234 32.02 0.28 -3.80
C ILE A 234 32.77 -1.00 -3.43
N LYS A 235 32.57 -2.08 -4.21
CA LYS A 235 33.26 -3.35 -4.01
C LYS A 235 34.69 -3.38 -4.56
N ASN A 236 35.11 -2.32 -5.26
CA ASN A 236 36.34 -2.29 -6.06
C ASN A 236 36.46 -3.49 -7.03
N ASP A 237 35.32 -3.95 -7.57
CA ASP A 237 35.23 -5.09 -8.48
C ASP A 237 34.93 -4.60 -9.90
N ARG A 238 35.89 -4.77 -10.81
CA ARG A 238 35.78 -4.34 -12.22
C ARG A 238 35.42 -5.50 -13.15
N SER A 239 35.00 -6.64 -12.61
CA SER A 239 34.65 -7.83 -13.39
C SER A 239 33.32 -7.66 -14.12
N ILE A 240 33.21 -8.31 -15.28
CA ILE A 240 31.96 -8.41 -16.04
C ILE A 240 30.84 -9.08 -15.22
N GLN A 241 31.21 -9.97 -14.30
CA GLN A 241 30.28 -10.64 -13.42
C GLN A 241 29.65 -9.64 -12.45
N CYS A 242 30.46 -8.81 -11.77
CA CYS A 242 29.93 -7.75 -10.91
C CYS A 242 29.00 -6.81 -11.69
N PHE A 243 29.40 -6.38 -12.89
CA PHE A 243 28.57 -5.51 -13.72
C PHE A 243 27.20 -6.14 -13.98
N LYS A 244 27.16 -7.38 -14.49
CA LYS A 244 25.90 -8.09 -14.79
C LYS A 244 25.04 -8.28 -13.54
N GLU A 245 25.64 -8.70 -12.43
CA GLU A 245 24.95 -8.87 -11.15
C GLU A 245 24.43 -7.55 -10.60
N SER A 246 25.17 -6.45 -10.76
CA SER A 246 24.74 -5.13 -10.34
C SER A 246 23.49 -4.68 -11.11
N ILE A 247 23.43 -4.93 -12.41
CA ILE A 247 22.25 -4.61 -13.22
C ILE A 247 21.08 -5.53 -12.84
N ALA A 248 21.31 -6.84 -12.76
CA ALA A 248 20.27 -7.81 -12.43
C ALA A 248 19.66 -7.54 -11.05
N ASN A 249 20.49 -7.25 -10.04
CA ASN A 249 20.00 -6.90 -8.70
C ASN A 249 19.16 -5.62 -8.72
N HIS A 250 19.61 -4.58 -9.45
CA HIS A 250 18.83 -3.35 -9.54
C HIS A 250 17.45 -3.59 -10.17
N ILE A 251 17.38 -4.40 -11.22
CA ILE A 251 16.09 -4.77 -11.84
C ILE A 251 15.24 -5.56 -10.86
N TRP A 252 15.82 -6.50 -10.12
CA TRP A 252 15.14 -7.26 -9.07
C TRP A 252 14.57 -6.39 -7.95
N ASP A 253 15.32 -5.38 -7.53
CA ASP A 253 14.90 -4.48 -6.46
C ASP A 253 13.77 -3.54 -6.90
N GLU A 254 13.68 -3.20 -8.20
CA GLU A 254 12.77 -2.18 -8.71
C GLU A 254 11.54 -2.73 -9.48
N VAL A 255 11.56 -3.98 -9.94
CA VAL A 255 10.47 -4.60 -10.72
C VAL A 255 9.73 -5.66 -9.88
N ASP A 256 8.42 -5.50 -9.73
CA ASP A 256 7.54 -6.50 -9.09
C ASP A 256 7.26 -7.69 -10.01
N PHE A 257 8.20 -8.62 -10.07
CA PHE A 257 8.10 -9.82 -10.90
C PHE A 257 6.93 -10.75 -10.53
N ASP A 258 6.50 -10.75 -9.29
CA ASP A 258 5.40 -11.61 -8.81
C ASP A 258 4.07 -11.22 -9.44
N SER A 259 3.89 -9.92 -9.75
CA SER A 259 2.69 -9.41 -10.44
C SER A 259 2.47 -9.96 -11.85
N PHE A 260 3.46 -10.63 -12.45
CA PHE A 260 3.43 -11.10 -13.83
C PHE A 260 3.10 -12.59 -14.02
N ASN A 261 2.92 -13.36 -12.93
CA ASN A 261 2.53 -14.78 -12.96
C ASN A 261 3.35 -15.63 -13.96
N LEU A 262 4.68 -15.52 -13.90
CA LEU A 262 5.58 -16.14 -14.87
C LEU A 262 5.69 -17.67 -14.66
N THR A 263 5.51 -18.44 -15.73
CA THR A 263 5.81 -19.87 -15.72
C THR A 263 7.33 -20.12 -15.65
N PRO A 264 7.80 -21.28 -15.17
CA PRO A 264 9.23 -21.58 -15.07
C PRO A 264 10.01 -21.36 -16.39
N GLU A 265 9.40 -21.69 -17.52
CA GLU A 265 9.98 -21.51 -18.87
C GLU A 265 10.07 -20.04 -19.30
N ARG A 266 9.24 -19.17 -18.71
CA ARG A 266 9.15 -17.72 -19.00
C ARG A 266 9.89 -16.86 -17.97
N LYS A 267 10.88 -17.44 -17.29
CA LYS A 267 11.74 -16.71 -16.35
C LYS A 267 12.96 -16.08 -17.01
N ARG A 268 13.18 -16.29 -18.31
CA ARG A 268 14.38 -15.78 -19.00
C ARG A 268 14.07 -14.49 -19.74
N ILE A 269 14.80 -13.43 -19.41
CA ILE A 269 14.74 -12.15 -20.12
C ILE A 269 16.08 -11.92 -20.83
N ALA A 270 16.03 -11.57 -22.11
CA ALA A 270 17.21 -11.08 -22.84
C ALA A 270 17.24 -9.55 -22.81
N ILE A 271 18.38 -9.00 -22.37
CA ILE A 271 18.57 -7.57 -22.12
C ILE A 271 19.75 -7.07 -22.94
N ASN A 272 19.49 -6.05 -23.75
CA ASN A 272 20.48 -5.43 -24.61
C ASN A 272 20.37 -3.90 -24.48
N PHE A 273 21.47 -3.19 -24.25
CA PHE A 273 21.48 -1.72 -24.26
C PHE A 273 22.89 -1.20 -24.52
N ILE A 274 23.01 0.09 -24.85
CA ILE A 274 24.29 0.74 -25.08
C ILE A 274 24.58 1.72 -23.96
N ILE A 275 25.78 1.64 -23.40
CA ILE A 275 26.34 2.67 -22.52
C ILE A 275 27.27 3.52 -23.37
N ASN A 276 26.94 4.79 -23.55
CA ASN A 276 27.78 5.68 -24.35
C ASN A 276 29.01 6.18 -23.56
N LYS A 277 29.94 6.80 -24.28
CA LYS A 277 31.15 7.43 -23.70
C LYS A 277 30.88 8.52 -22.63
N ASN A 278 29.64 8.99 -22.51
CA ASN A 278 29.19 9.99 -21.54
C ASN A 278 28.46 9.36 -20.32
N ASN A 279 28.54 8.03 -20.15
CA ASN A 279 27.88 7.27 -19.08
C ASN A 279 26.35 7.22 -19.18
N GLU A 280 25.77 7.53 -20.34
CA GLU A 280 24.32 7.45 -20.54
C GLU A 280 23.97 6.08 -21.11
N ILE A 281 22.91 5.47 -20.56
CA ILE A 281 22.27 4.30 -21.15
C ILE A 281 21.30 4.77 -22.24
N ILE A 282 21.46 4.21 -23.44
CA ILE A 282 20.65 4.48 -24.63
C ILE A 282 20.30 3.16 -25.33
N ASN A 283 19.30 3.21 -26.23
CA ASN A 283 18.90 2.09 -27.07
C ASN A 283 18.58 0.80 -26.28
N ILE A 284 17.86 0.94 -25.16
CA ILE A 284 17.45 -0.19 -24.33
C ILE A 284 16.48 -1.07 -25.10
N LYS A 285 16.76 -2.37 -25.14
CA LYS A 285 15.93 -3.40 -25.75
C LYS A 285 15.82 -4.58 -24.80
N VAL A 286 14.59 -4.89 -24.42
CA VAL A 286 14.25 -6.04 -23.58
C VAL A 286 13.37 -6.98 -24.38
N THR A 287 13.76 -8.26 -24.46
CA THR A 287 13.02 -9.28 -25.22
C THR A 287 12.44 -10.31 -24.27
N HIS A 288 11.11 -10.37 -24.24
CA HIS A 288 10.32 -11.32 -23.44
C HIS A 288 8.89 -11.44 -24.02
N PRO A 289 8.18 -12.58 -23.87
CA PRO A 289 6.80 -12.71 -24.36
C PRO A 289 5.78 -11.74 -23.71
N ASN A 290 6.04 -11.32 -22.47
CA ASN A 290 5.20 -10.35 -21.76
C ASN A 290 5.70 -8.92 -22.02
N LYS A 291 4.95 -8.14 -22.81
CA LYS A 291 5.31 -6.76 -23.19
C LYS A 291 5.34 -5.80 -22.00
N LYS A 292 4.39 -5.92 -21.06
CA LYS A 292 4.35 -5.08 -19.87
C LYS A 292 5.59 -5.29 -19.00
N LEU A 293 6.07 -6.53 -18.90
CA LEU A 293 7.32 -6.83 -18.21
C LEU A 293 8.53 -6.18 -18.92
N CYS A 294 8.56 -6.21 -20.27
CA CYS A 294 9.61 -5.52 -21.01
C CYS A 294 9.64 -4.02 -20.66
N GLU A 295 8.48 -3.36 -20.60
CA GLU A 295 8.39 -1.93 -20.28
C GLU A 295 8.90 -1.62 -18.87
N GLU A 296 8.52 -2.40 -17.86
CA GLU A 296 9.01 -2.20 -16.48
C GLU A 296 10.52 -2.41 -16.37
N VAL A 297 11.05 -3.46 -17.00
CA VAL A 297 12.50 -3.73 -17.01
C VAL A 297 13.26 -2.64 -17.78
N MET A 298 12.72 -2.14 -18.89
CA MET A 298 13.31 -1.03 -19.63
C MET A 298 13.39 0.25 -18.79
N ASN A 299 12.33 0.56 -18.04
CA ASN A 299 12.30 1.70 -17.13
C ASN A 299 13.35 1.56 -16.04
N SER A 300 13.40 0.40 -15.36
CA SER A 300 14.40 0.12 -14.32
C SER A 300 15.83 0.25 -14.85
N ILE A 301 16.14 -0.29 -16.03
CA ILE A 301 17.48 -0.14 -16.63
C ILE A 301 17.83 1.33 -16.88
N ASN A 302 16.86 2.17 -17.29
CA ASN A 302 17.12 3.58 -17.60
C ASN A 302 17.52 4.41 -16.36
N GLU A 303 17.14 3.96 -15.17
CA GLU A 303 17.44 4.60 -13.89
C GLU A 303 18.85 4.27 -13.37
N ILE A 304 19.52 3.28 -13.97
CA ILE A 304 20.84 2.85 -13.53
C ILE A 304 21.87 3.95 -13.78
N LYS A 305 22.60 4.30 -12.72
CA LYS A 305 23.72 5.24 -12.78
C LYS A 305 25.04 4.53 -13.08
N ILE A 306 25.57 4.79 -14.27
CA ILE A 306 26.94 4.42 -14.65
C ILE A 306 27.90 5.50 -14.13
N ILE A 307 28.97 5.09 -13.46
CA ILE A 307 30.00 6.00 -12.92
C ILE A 307 31.13 6.20 -13.95
N GLU A 308 31.58 5.11 -14.57
CA GLU A 308 32.66 5.14 -15.57
C GLU A 308 32.21 4.40 -16.83
N PRO A 309 32.55 4.89 -18.03
CA PRO A 309 32.20 4.23 -19.28
C PRO A 309 33.22 3.11 -19.55
N ALA A 310 33.04 2.38 -20.65
CA ALA A 310 34.07 1.46 -21.10
C ALA A 310 35.30 2.21 -21.60
N ILE A 311 36.47 1.60 -21.41
CA ILE A 311 37.76 2.10 -21.89
C ILE A 311 38.37 1.07 -22.83
N ASN A 312 38.80 1.51 -24.00
CA ASN A 312 39.58 0.73 -24.93
C ASN A 312 40.76 1.57 -25.43
N LYS A 313 41.98 1.05 -25.32
CA LYS A 313 43.23 1.75 -25.64
C LYS A 313 43.34 3.09 -24.91
N GLY A 314 42.94 3.13 -23.64
CA GLY A 314 42.90 4.36 -22.84
C GLY A 314 41.84 5.40 -23.24
N ILE A 315 40.98 5.12 -24.22
CA ILE A 315 39.95 6.04 -24.72
C ILE A 315 38.56 5.57 -24.28
N LYS A 316 37.69 6.50 -23.88
CA LYS A 316 36.28 6.22 -23.58
C LYS A 316 35.52 5.84 -24.85
N VAL A 317 34.83 4.70 -24.82
CA VAL A 317 34.11 4.15 -25.99
C VAL A 317 32.68 3.79 -25.67
N ASP A 318 31.84 3.66 -26.71
CA ASP A 318 30.49 3.14 -26.58
C ASP A 318 30.53 1.61 -26.38
N TYR A 319 29.68 1.12 -25.48
CA TYR A 319 29.71 -0.27 -25.03
C TYR A 319 28.33 -0.93 -25.16
N LEU A 320 28.28 -2.08 -25.83
CA LEU A 320 27.09 -2.94 -25.90
C LEU A 320 27.06 -3.89 -24.70
N ALA A 321 26.11 -3.67 -23.81
CA ALA A 321 25.76 -4.64 -22.77
C ALA A 321 24.73 -5.62 -23.33
N GLU A 322 25.06 -6.91 -23.34
CA GLU A 322 24.19 -7.99 -23.79
C GLU A 322 24.30 -9.17 -22.82
N PHE A 323 23.20 -9.53 -22.17
CA PHE A 323 23.15 -10.69 -21.29
C PHE A 323 21.72 -11.19 -21.08
N GLN A 324 21.62 -12.41 -20.57
CA GLN A 324 20.35 -13.00 -20.14
C GLN A 324 20.27 -12.97 -18.62
N MET A 325 19.09 -12.61 -18.12
CA MET A 325 18.74 -12.68 -16.71
C MET A 325 17.71 -13.79 -16.51
N ILE A 326 17.88 -14.56 -15.43
CA ILE A 326 16.89 -15.55 -15.00
C ILE A 326 16.17 -14.99 -13.78
N ILE A 327 14.84 -14.94 -13.87
CA ILE A 327 13.93 -14.52 -12.80
C ILE A 327 13.74 -15.71 -11.85
N SER A 328 14.75 -16.04 -11.06
CA SER A 328 14.63 -16.98 -9.94
C SER A 328 14.36 -16.22 -8.64
N ASN A 329 13.34 -16.62 -7.87
CA ASN A 329 13.20 -16.17 -6.49
C ASN A 329 14.51 -16.48 -5.77
N ILE A 330 15.17 -15.44 -5.29
CA ILE A 330 16.21 -15.60 -4.28
C ILE A 330 15.43 -15.94 -3.01
N ASN A 331 15.40 -17.23 -2.68
CA ASN A 331 14.82 -17.71 -1.42
C ASN A 331 15.58 -17.14 -0.23
#